data_AF-A0A1S4ED92-F1
#
_entry.id   AF-A0A1S4ED92-F1
#
_cell.length_a   1.000
_cell.length_b   1.000
_cell.length_c   1.000
_cell.angle_alpha   90.00
_cell.angle_beta   90.00
_cell.angle_gamma   90.00
#
_symmetry.space_group_name_H-M   'P 1'
#
loop_
_entity.id
_entity.type
_entity.pdbx_description
1 polymer ?
#
loop_
_entity_poly.entity_id
_entity_poly.type
_entity_poly.pdbx_seq_one_letter_code
_entity_poly.pdbx_strand_id
1 'polypeptide(L)'
;MGTFETKTVFTFVEYSCLGDWFVDKNHFFAVANTKESRKDEKFRCFLKNRDDDLYIGVSITAECSTLKTVEKSPERLHITPVKAEVVEPGCQLPQNFSGDWINTANIDADVFIKRVKYMMARLTVDGCQKDYVCFDFVPRHHNVIRYRKGIAVIKDNFHTVCSYVQFKNDNQWRYNLFLAKNPVPVRCPIAGKFNFTQRGDALFETRILGGVTLSPRPNLYCKQNISDFSVCDTDQKEVTIDETYCLSVDYLGRPVDIYSDPDYRMKCIGFWKENLKSYLITYDELDPYSKYRCWVYQRADLNRILMSQAVGPFCDLQQDVTSYNYTEGAAVAIDMQEYERERDKCPMHFDDGSNPWLQSENYIKIFHYGFWGVSGAQSMSCTLYVSIVLISLIRCL
;
A
#
# COMPACT_ATOMS: atom_id res chain seq x y z
N MET A 1 -27.77 20.82 -55.31
CA MET A 1 -27.25 21.48 -54.09
C MET A 1 -26.70 20.39 -53.19
N GLY A 2 -25.39 20.13 -53.26
CA GLY A 2 -24.70 19.19 -52.39
C GLY A 2 -23.88 19.97 -51.39
N THR A 3 -24.25 19.90 -50.11
CA THR A 3 -23.45 20.42 -48.99
C THR A 3 -22.30 19.44 -48.74
N PHE A 4 -21.08 19.82 -49.13
CA PHE A 4 -19.87 19.14 -48.70
C PHE A 4 -19.54 19.57 -47.28
N GLU A 5 -19.81 18.72 -46.30
CA GLU A 5 -19.20 18.83 -44.97
C GLU A 5 -17.72 18.46 -45.07
N THR A 6 -16.84 19.45 -44.94
CA THR A 6 -15.41 19.22 -44.75
C THR A 6 -15.19 18.59 -43.38
N LYS A 7 -15.01 17.26 -43.34
CA LYS A 7 -14.48 16.57 -42.16
C LYS A 7 -13.12 17.17 -41.80
N THR A 8 -13.07 17.95 -40.72
CA THR A 8 -11.81 18.32 -40.06
C THR A 8 -11.19 17.06 -39.47
N VAL A 9 -10.24 16.48 -40.19
CA VAL A 9 -9.33 15.47 -39.65
C VAL A 9 -8.37 16.22 -38.71
N PHE A 10 -8.50 16.03 -37.40
CA PHE A 10 -7.53 16.56 -36.44
C PHE A 10 -6.26 15.70 -36.48
N THR A 11 -5.38 15.97 -37.43
CA THR A 11 -3.98 15.52 -37.35
C THR A 11 -3.28 16.35 -36.29
N PHE A 12 -2.90 15.74 -35.16
CA PHE A 12 -2.12 16.42 -34.13
C PHE A 12 -0.68 16.60 -34.62
N VAL A 13 -0.36 17.82 -35.06
CA VAL A 13 0.99 18.22 -35.50
C VAL A 13 1.76 18.72 -34.29
N GLU A 14 2.96 18.19 -34.09
CA GLU A 14 3.82 18.51 -32.96
C GLU A 14 5.06 19.24 -33.46
N TYR A 15 5.30 20.43 -32.93
CA TYR A 15 6.42 21.27 -33.31
C TYR A 15 7.39 21.41 -32.13
N SER A 16 8.67 21.17 -32.38
CA SER A 16 9.75 21.48 -31.43
C SER A 16 10.39 22.81 -31.80
N CYS A 17 10.52 23.70 -30.82
CA CYS A 17 11.22 24.97 -31.01
C CYS A 17 12.74 24.73 -31.11
N LEU A 18 13.37 25.30 -32.13
CA LEU A 18 14.82 25.24 -32.35
C LEU A 18 15.53 26.52 -31.89
N GLY A 19 14.81 27.63 -31.85
CA GLY A 19 15.32 28.92 -31.43
C GLY A 19 14.41 30.06 -31.85
N ASP A 20 14.61 31.23 -31.25
CA ASP A 20 13.79 32.41 -31.47
C ASP A 20 14.62 33.69 -31.44
N TRP A 21 14.13 34.73 -32.10
CA TRP A 21 14.75 36.05 -32.11
C TRP A 21 13.73 37.15 -32.41
N PHE A 22 14.10 38.38 -32.06
CA PHE A 22 13.27 39.54 -32.28
C PHE A 22 13.83 40.42 -33.40
N VAL A 23 12.93 40.93 -34.24
CA VAL A 23 13.22 42.00 -35.19
C VAL A 23 12.16 43.08 -34.97
N ASP A 24 12.57 44.21 -34.44
CA ASP A 24 11.68 45.31 -34.04
C ASP A 24 10.55 44.83 -33.10
N LYS A 25 9.30 44.85 -33.59
CA LYS A 25 8.09 44.42 -32.87
C LYS A 25 7.71 42.96 -33.13
N ASN A 26 8.40 42.31 -34.04
CA ASN A 26 8.10 40.98 -34.53
C ASN A 26 8.97 39.95 -33.82
N HIS A 27 8.35 38.86 -33.39
CA HIS A 27 9.01 37.71 -32.77
C HIS A 27 9.00 36.55 -33.75
N PHE A 28 10.18 36.08 -34.13
CA PHE A 28 10.36 34.94 -35.02
C PHE A 28 10.78 33.71 -34.23
N PHE A 29 10.26 32.56 -34.61
CA PHE A 29 10.59 31.26 -34.04
C PHE A 29 10.90 30.27 -35.16
N ALA A 30 12.02 29.59 -35.08
CA ALA A 30 12.31 28.44 -35.94
C ALA A 30 11.81 27.17 -35.24
N VAL A 31 11.01 26.37 -35.94
CA VAL A 31 10.41 25.16 -35.41
C VAL A 31 10.62 23.97 -36.34
N ALA A 32 10.69 22.77 -35.76
CA ALA A 32 10.74 21.50 -36.47
C ALA A 32 9.49 20.68 -36.18
N ASN A 33 8.76 20.28 -37.21
CA ASN A 33 7.66 19.33 -37.09
C ASN A 33 8.25 17.93 -36.83
N THR A 34 8.03 17.37 -35.64
CA THR A 34 8.63 16.09 -35.22
C THR A 34 8.04 14.89 -35.97
N LYS A 35 6.83 15.03 -36.51
CA LYS A 35 6.11 13.97 -37.22
C LYS A 35 6.32 14.01 -38.73
N GLU A 36 6.93 15.06 -39.28
CA GLU A 36 7.22 15.14 -40.72
C GLU A 36 8.55 14.47 -41.07
N SER A 37 8.48 13.57 -42.06
CA SER A 37 9.62 12.76 -42.50
C SER A 37 10.41 13.45 -43.62
N ARG A 38 9.76 14.33 -44.39
CA ARG A 38 10.37 15.09 -45.49
C ARG A 38 11.18 16.27 -44.95
N LYS A 39 12.49 16.28 -45.20
CA LYS A 39 13.45 17.23 -44.58
C LYS A 39 13.16 18.70 -44.93
N ASP A 40 12.64 18.95 -46.12
CA ASP A 40 12.23 20.23 -46.67
C ASP A 40 10.92 20.77 -46.07
N GLU A 41 10.01 19.87 -45.68
CA GLU A 41 8.75 20.22 -45.01
C GLU A 41 8.83 20.17 -43.48
N LYS A 42 9.90 19.56 -42.95
CA LYS A 42 10.14 19.42 -41.51
C LYS A 42 10.35 20.75 -40.82
N PHE A 43 11.05 21.69 -41.44
CA PHE A 43 11.42 22.96 -40.82
C PHE A 43 10.51 24.10 -41.29
N ARG A 44 10.09 24.93 -40.32
CA ARG A 44 9.17 26.05 -40.53
C ARG A 44 9.58 27.22 -39.65
N CYS A 45 9.22 28.42 -40.07
CA CYS A 45 9.37 29.62 -39.28
C CYS A 45 7.99 30.15 -38.91
N PHE A 46 7.83 30.56 -37.66
CA PHE A 46 6.64 31.21 -37.15
C PHE A 46 6.95 32.68 -36.87
N LEU A 47 5.96 33.54 -37.10
CA LEU A 47 6.03 34.97 -36.86
C LEU A 47 4.85 35.36 -35.97
N LYS A 48 5.15 36.00 -34.84
CA LYS A 48 4.16 36.60 -33.95
C LYS A 48 4.41 38.11 -33.87
N ASN A 49 3.34 38.90 -33.83
CA ASN A 49 3.43 40.32 -33.52
C ASN A 49 3.22 40.53 -32.02
N ARG A 50 3.98 41.43 -31.40
CA ARG A 50 3.80 41.81 -29.99
C ARG A 50 2.44 42.47 -29.74
N ASP A 51 1.93 43.23 -30.72
CA ASP A 51 0.70 44.01 -30.59
C ASP A 51 -0.57 43.17 -30.91
N ASP A 52 -0.42 42.00 -31.54
CA ASP A 52 -1.51 41.07 -31.89
C ASP A 52 -1.09 39.64 -31.55
N ASP A 53 -1.53 39.16 -30.39
CA ASP A 53 -1.19 37.85 -29.84
C ASP A 53 -2.16 36.73 -30.24
N LEU A 54 -3.25 37.05 -30.95
CA LEU A 54 -4.22 36.07 -31.44
C LEU A 54 -3.79 35.41 -32.75
N TYR A 55 -2.85 35.99 -33.50
CA TYR A 55 -2.46 35.44 -34.81
C TYR A 55 -0.96 35.12 -34.89
N ILE A 56 -0.65 33.98 -35.51
CA ILE A 56 0.70 33.57 -35.89
C ILE A 56 0.76 33.38 -37.40
N GLY A 57 1.78 33.96 -38.02
CA GLY A 57 2.12 33.68 -39.41
C GLY A 57 3.07 32.50 -39.52
N VAL A 58 2.85 31.61 -40.48
CA VAL A 58 3.66 30.41 -40.72
C VAL A 58 4.20 30.42 -42.14
N SER A 59 5.49 30.09 -42.31
CA SER A 59 6.13 29.94 -43.62
C SER A 59 5.82 28.58 -44.25
N ILE A 60 5.76 28.48 -45.58
CA ILE A 60 5.61 27.19 -46.29
C ILE A 60 6.95 26.45 -46.42
N THR A 61 8.07 27.14 -46.24
CA THR A 61 9.43 26.58 -46.33
C THR A 61 10.21 26.89 -45.06
N ALA A 62 11.44 26.37 -44.94
CA ALA A 62 12.34 26.66 -43.83
C ALA A 62 12.86 28.13 -43.82
N GLU A 63 12.44 28.96 -44.78
CA GLU A 63 12.94 30.32 -44.95
C GLU A 63 12.10 31.34 -44.18
N CYS A 64 12.68 31.91 -43.13
CA CYS A 64 12.01 32.91 -42.30
C CYS A 64 11.91 34.29 -42.96
N SER A 65 12.74 34.57 -43.98
CA SER A 65 12.74 35.82 -44.74
C SER A 65 11.44 36.06 -45.51
N THR A 66 10.66 35.01 -45.77
CA THR A 66 9.34 35.07 -46.41
C THR A 66 8.28 35.73 -45.53
N LEU A 67 8.49 35.74 -44.21
CA LEU A 67 7.55 36.27 -43.24
C LEU A 67 7.84 37.73 -42.94
N LYS A 68 7.07 38.63 -43.56
CA LYS A 68 7.18 40.09 -43.33
C LYS A 68 6.23 40.59 -42.25
N THR A 69 4.95 40.22 -42.34
CA THR A 69 3.92 40.50 -41.33
C THR A 69 2.98 39.31 -41.20
N VAL A 70 2.26 39.22 -40.09
CA VAL A 70 1.31 38.13 -39.81
C VAL A 70 0.12 38.13 -40.78
N GLU A 71 -0.27 39.28 -41.33
CA GLU A 71 -1.37 39.36 -42.29
C GLU A 71 -0.95 38.92 -43.70
N LYS A 72 0.34 39.04 -44.03
CA LYS A 72 0.90 38.68 -45.33
C LYS A 72 1.60 37.33 -45.31
N SER A 73 1.50 36.58 -44.21
CA SER A 73 2.09 35.25 -44.12
C SER A 73 1.35 34.26 -45.03
N PRO A 74 2.06 33.28 -45.60
CA PRO A 74 1.44 32.26 -46.44
C PRO A 74 0.37 31.42 -45.73
N GLU A 75 0.64 31.04 -44.47
CA GLU A 75 -0.35 30.47 -43.57
C GLU A 75 -0.55 31.40 -42.37
N ARG A 76 -1.79 31.51 -41.90
CA ARG A 76 -2.14 32.31 -40.72
C ARG A 76 -2.96 31.46 -39.76
N LEU A 77 -2.40 31.26 -38.58
CA LEU A 77 -3.03 30.52 -37.49
C LEU A 77 -3.70 31.51 -36.54
N HIS A 78 -4.95 31.22 -36.17
CA HIS A 78 -5.66 31.94 -35.12
C HIS A 78 -5.56 31.13 -33.82
N ILE A 79 -4.84 31.67 -32.84
CA ILE A 79 -4.69 31.06 -31.52
C ILE A 79 -5.90 31.44 -30.68
N THR A 80 -6.62 30.44 -30.21
CA THR A 80 -7.55 30.63 -29.10
C THR A 80 -6.82 30.20 -27.83
N PRO A 81 -6.58 31.10 -26.87
CA PRO A 81 -5.98 30.70 -25.61
C PRO A 81 -6.96 29.78 -24.89
N VAL A 82 -6.66 28.48 -24.87
CA VAL A 82 -7.34 27.56 -23.97
C VAL A 82 -6.80 27.88 -22.59
N LYS A 83 -7.65 28.45 -21.73
CA LYS A 83 -7.32 28.64 -20.32
C LYS A 83 -7.01 27.26 -19.76
N ALA A 84 -5.73 26.97 -19.53
CA ALA A 84 -5.35 25.86 -18.68
C ALA A 84 -5.91 26.21 -17.30
N GLU A 85 -7.04 25.62 -16.93
CA GLU A 85 -7.46 25.57 -15.54
C GLU A 85 -6.35 24.80 -14.83
N VAL A 86 -5.45 25.53 -14.18
CA VAL A 86 -4.60 24.96 -13.13
C VAL A 86 -5.57 24.61 -12.02
N VAL A 87 -6.09 23.39 -12.07
CA VAL A 87 -6.85 22.80 -10.98
C VAL A 87 -5.81 22.52 -9.90
N GLU A 88 -5.89 23.22 -8.77
CA GLU A 88 -5.04 22.92 -7.63
C GLU A 88 -5.35 21.50 -7.15
N PRO A 89 -4.33 20.65 -6.97
CA PRO A 89 -4.61 19.30 -6.64
C PRO A 89 -5.20 19.12 -5.24
N GLY A 90 -6.48 18.77 -5.17
CA GLY A 90 -7.28 18.61 -3.98
C GLY A 90 -8.08 17.31 -4.03
N CYS A 91 -7.62 16.30 -3.30
CA CYS A 91 -8.39 15.09 -3.04
C CYS A 91 -8.95 15.12 -1.62
N GLN A 92 -10.26 15.34 -1.47
CA GLN A 92 -10.91 15.08 -0.18
C GLN A 92 -11.20 13.57 -0.05
N LEU A 93 -10.28 12.84 0.58
CA LEU A 93 -10.56 11.46 0.99
C LEU A 93 -11.53 11.47 2.19
N PRO A 94 -12.36 10.41 2.38
CA PRO A 94 -13.13 10.22 3.60
C PRO A 94 -12.28 10.41 4.86
N GLN A 95 -12.85 10.90 5.97
CA GLN A 95 -12.11 11.19 7.21
C GLN A 95 -11.24 10.00 7.69
N ASN A 96 -11.69 8.77 7.47
CA ASN A 96 -10.94 7.53 7.82
C ASN A 96 -9.73 7.23 6.92
N PHE A 97 -9.53 7.98 5.85
CA PHE A 97 -8.38 7.89 4.94
C PHE A 97 -7.58 9.19 4.90
N SER A 98 -7.86 10.13 5.81
CA SER A 98 -7.05 11.34 5.98
C SER A 98 -5.67 10.99 6.52
N GLY A 99 -4.61 11.56 5.92
CA GLY A 99 -3.22 11.30 6.30
C GLY A 99 -2.29 11.23 5.09
N ASP A 100 -0.98 11.21 5.37
CA ASP A 100 0.04 10.98 4.35
C ASP A 100 0.14 9.48 4.06
N TRP A 101 -0.11 9.08 2.81
CA TRP A 101 0.00 7.70 2.36
C TRP A 101 1.13 7.55 1.35
N ILE A 102 1.94 6.51 1.52
CA ILE A 102 2.96 6.10 0.56
C ILE A 102 2.31 5.08 -0.38
N ASN A 103 2.31 5.41 -1.67
CA ASN A 103 1.95 4.45 -2.71
C ASN A 103 3.16 3.56 -3.01
N THR A 104 2.95 2.26 -3.10
CA THR A 104 3.96 1.34 -3.63
C THR A 104 4.08 1.38 -5.16
N ALA A 105 3.26 2.17 -5.88
CA ALA A 105 3.09 2.06 -7.34
C ALA A 105 2.88 3.38 -8.16
N ASN A 106 3.47 4.53 -7.75
CA ASN A 106 3.47 5.87 -8.44
C ASN A 106 2.23 6.80 -8.28
N ILE A 107 2.50 8.11 -8.36
CA ILE A 107 1.71 9.28 -7.89
C ILE A 107 1.02 10.03 -9.06
N ASP A 108 -0.20 10.54 -8.80
CA ASP A 108 -0.87 11.73 -9.40
C ASP A 108 -2.36 11.47 -9.65
N ALA A 109 -3.24 12.21 -8.94
CA ALA A 109 -4.59 12.56 -9.40
C ALA A 109 -5.34 13.50 -8.44
N ASP A 110 -6.35 14.18 -8.97
CA ASP A 110 -7.38 14.94 -8.24
C ASP A 110 -8.73 14.24 -8.13
N VAL A 111 -9.41 14.44 -7.00
CA VAL A 111 -10.59 13.67 -6.59
C VAL A 111 -11.79 14.55 -6.31
N PHE A 112 -12.87 14.26 -7.02
CA PHE A 112 -14.23 14.71 -6.74
C PHE A 112 -15.12 13.51 -6.35
N ILE A 113 -15.96 13.65 -5.32
CA ILE A 113 -16.56 12.51 -4.59
C ILE A 113 -18.00 12.19 -4.98
N LYS A 114 -18.30 10.91 -5.28
CA LYS A 114 -19.57 10.22 -4.94
C LYS A 114 -19.44 8.66 -4.96
N ARG A 115 -19.28 8.05 -3.76
CA ARG A 115 -19.35 6.61 -3.31
C ARG A 115 -18.30 5.57 -3.77
N VAL A 116 -17.61 4.93 -2.79
CA VAL A 116 -16.72 3.71 -2.71
C VAL A 116 -15.73 3.43 -3.85
N LYS A 117 -16.15 3.62 -5.10
CA LYS A 117 -15.27 3.76 -6.25
C LYS A 117 -15.06 5.24 -6.53
N TYR A 118 -13.84 5.61 -6.82
CA TYR A 118 -13.43 6.99 -6.98
C TYR A 118 -12.99 7.17 -8.42
N MET A 119 -13.72 8.01 -9.15
CA MET A 119 -13.24 8.46 -10.45
C MET A 119 -12.26 9.59 -10.19
N MET A 120 -11.03 9.40 -10.64
CA MET A 120 -9.94 10.35 -10.47
C MET A 120 -9.54 10.89 -11.83
N ALA A 121 -9.31 12.19 -11.92
CA ALA A 121 -8.76 12.80 -13.12
C ALA A 121 -7.24 12.70 -13.07
N ARG A 122 -6.66 11.98 -14.02
CA ARG A 122 -5.23 11.99 -14.30
C ARG A 122 -4.97 13.11 -15.29
N LEU A 123 -4.21 14.11 -14.85
CA LEU A 123 -3.60 15.08 -15.74
C LEU A 123 -2.30 14.50 -16.29
N THR A 124 -2.08 14.58 -17.60
CA THR A 124 -0.74 14.38 -18.16
C THR A 124 0.14 15.57 -17.78
N VAL A 125 1.47 15.38 -17.77
CA VAL A 125 2.47 16.40 -17.38
C VAL A 125 2.29 17.69 -18.20
N ASP A 126 1.75 17.59 -19.42
CA ASP A 126 1.51 18.72 -20.32
C ASP A 126 0.12 19.37 -20.16
N GLY A 127 -0.73 18.88 -19.24
CA GLY A 127 -2.05 19.44 -18.89
C GLY A 127 -3.10 19.42 -20.00
N CYS A 128 -2.75 18.99 -21.21
CA CYS A 128 -3.59 19.09 -22.41
C CYS A 128 -4.66 17.99 -22.50
N GLN A 129 -4.40 16.82 -21.90
CA GLN A 129 -5.32 15.68 -21.91
C GLN A 129 -5.75 15.32 -20.48
N LYS A 130 -7.07 15.37 -20.25
CA LYS A 130 -7.71 14.88 -19.03
C LYS A 130 -8.16 13.44 -19.26
N ASP A 131 -7.56 12.49 -18.56
CA ASP A 131 -8.03 11.11 -18.54
C ASP A 131 -8.69 10.80 -17.20
N TYR A 132 -9.77 10.04 -17.22
CA TYR A 132 -10.47 9.59 -16.02
C TYR A 132 -10.10 8.14 -15.72
N VAL A 133 -9.69 7.88 -14.48
CA VAL A 133 -9.29 6.56 -13.99
C VAL A 133 -10.20 6.22 -12.82
N CYS A 134 -10.76 5.00 -12.80
CA CYS A 134 -11.47 4.53 -11.62
C CYS A 134 -10.51 3.89 -10.62
N PHE A 135 -10.57 4.31 -9.36
CA PHE A 135 -9.92 3.68 -8.23
C PHE A 135 -10.97 2.99 -7.37
N ASP A 136 -10.67 1.78 -6.92
CA ASP A 136 -11.51 1.03 -5.99
C ASP A 136 -10.68 0.72 -4.75
N PHE A 137 -11.04 1.34 -3.62
CA PHE A 137 -10.31 1.21 -2.37
C PHE A 137 -11.01 0.26 -1.41
N VAL A 138 -10.21 -0.60 -0.78
CA VAL A 138 -10.65 -1.55 0.23
C VAL A 138 -9.80 -1.29 1.49
N PRO A 139 -10.37 -0.69 2.55
CA PRO A 139 -9.68 -0.57 3.82
C PRO A 139 -9.41 -1.97 4.37
N ARG A 140 -8.15 -2.29 4.65
CA ARG A 140 -7.77 -3.57 5.27
C ARG A 140 -7.50 -3.39 6.76
N HIS A 141 -6.75 -2.35 7.11
CA HIS A 141 -6.45 -1.98 8.49
C HIS A 141 -6.34 -0.45 8.60
N HIS A 142 -6.28 0.08 9.82
CA HIS A 142 -6.09 1.50 10.11
C HIS A 142 -4.95 2.17 9.35
N ASN A 143 -3.85 1.45 9.11
CA ASN A 143 -2.65 1.95 8.42
C ASN A 143 -2.43 1.32 7.05
N VAL A 144 -3.38 0.52 6.56
CA VAL A 144 -3.23 -0.28 5.33
C VAL A 144 -4.50 -0.21 4.50
N ILE A 145 -4.38 0.37 3.30
CA ILE A 145 -5.46 0.44 2.33
C ILE A 145 -5.02 -0.32 1.10
N ARG A 146 -5.87 -1.22 0.62
CA ARG A 146 -5.69 -1.82 -0.70
C ARG A 146 -6.45 -1.03 -1.73
N TYR A 147 -5.90 -0.97 -2.94
CA TYR A 147 -6.60 -0.36 -4.04
C TYR A 147 -6.31 -1.05 -5.36
N ARG A 148 -7.23 -0.92 -6.30
CA ARG A 148 -7.01 -1.24 -7.71
C ARG A 148 -7.40 -0.03 -8.55
N LYS A 149 -6.72 0.12 -9.68
CA LYS A 149 -7.04 1.15 -10.68
C LYS A 149 -7.52 0.51 -11.97
N GLY A 150 -8.51 1.12 -12.59
CA GLY A 150 -8.98 0.78 -13.93
C GLY A 150 -8.10 1.40 -15.02
N ILE A 151 -8.49 1.16 -16.26
CA ILE A 151 -7.88 1.81 -17.43
C ILE A 151 -8.28 3.30 -17.43
N ALA A 152 -7.37 4.15 -17.92
CA ALA A 152 -7.61 5.55 -18.14
C ALA A 152 -8.49 5.77 -19.39
N VAL A 153 -9.57 6.55 -19.26
CA VAL A 153 -10.55 6.80 -20.32
C VAL A 153 -10.83 8.29 -20.43
N ILE A 154 -10.92 8.81 -21.66
CA ILE A 154 -11.14 10.25 -21.92
C ILE A 154 -12.57 10.70 -21.55
N LYS A 155 -13.55 9.79 -21.59
CA LYS A 155 -14.95 10.10 -21.32
C LYS A 155 -15.20 10.30 -19.83
N ASP A 156 -15.73 11.47 -19.49
CA ASP A 156 -16.25 11.81 -18.16
C ASP A 156 -17.62 11.17 -17.92
N ASN A 157 -17.64 9.85 -17.76
CA ASN A 157 -18.84 9.15 -17.31
C ASN A 157 -18.47 8.10 -16.27
N PHE A 158 -18.87 8.33 -15.04
CA PHE A 158 -18.62 7.45 -13.90
C PHE A 158 -18.98 5.98 -14.19
N HIS A 159 -20.13 5.72 -14.81
CA HIS A 159 -20.57 4.34 -15.07
C HIS A 159 -19.69 3.64 -16.09
N THR A 160 -19.16 4.38 -17.07
CA THR A 160 -18.24 3.83 -18.07
C THR A 160 -16.86 3.60 -17.44
N VAL A 161 -16.32 4.61 -16.76
CA VAL A 161 -14.98 4.62 -16.16
C VAL A 161 -14.87 3.60 -15.01
N CYS A 162 -15.89 3.51 -14.15
CA CYS A 162 -15.93 2.61 -13.00
C CYS A 162 -16.69 1.29 -13.24
N SER A 163 -16.97 0.95 -14.51
CA SER A 163 -17.50 -0.37 -14.86
C SER A 163 -16.47 -1.46 -14.55
N TYR A 164 -16.96 -2.64 -14.17
CA TYR A 164 -16.08 -3.77 -13.81
C TYR A 164 -15.13 -4.19 -14.94
N VAL A 165 -15.54 -3.96 -16.18
CA VAL A 165 -14.76 -4.28 -17.39
C VAL A 165 -13.50 -3.42 -17.53
N GLN A 166 -13.48 -2.21 -16.94
CA GLN A 166 -12.29 -1.34 -16.98
C GLN A 166 -11.18 -1.81 -16.04
N PHE A 167 -11.47 -2.72 -15.12
CA PHE A 167 -10.44 -3.38 -14.33
C PHE A 167 -10.01 -4.62 -15.10
N LYS A 168 -8.88 -4.52 -15.84
CA LYS A 168 -8.34 -5.67 -16.57
C LYS A 168 -8.07 -6.81 -15.58
N ASN A 169 -8.75 -7.93 -15.79
CA ASN A 169 -8.50 -9.17 -15.06
C ASN A 169 -7.38 -9.95 -15.75
N ASP A 170 -6.18 -9.37 -15.85
CA ASP A 170 -5.01 -10.08 -16.38
C ASP A 170 -4.55 -11.11 -15.33
N ASN A 171 -5.24 -12.26 -15.26
CA ASN A 171 -5.02 -13.51 -14.49
C ASN A 171 -4.62 -13.44 -13.00
N GLN A 172 -4.33 -12.26 -12.45
CA GLN A 172 -3.90 -12.01 -11.09
C GLN A 172 -4.44 -10.64 -10.72
N TRP A 173 -5.43 -10.59 -9.83
CA TRP A 173 -5.94 -9.34 -9.30
C TRP A 173 -4.83 -8.59 -8.55
N ARG A 174 -4.13 -7.68 -9.22
CA ARG A 174 -3.05 -6.86 -8.64
C ARG A 174 -3.67 -5.73 -7.82
N TYR A 175 -4.03 -6.02 -6.58
CA TYR A 175 -4.29 -4.96 -5.60
C TYR A 175 -2.96 -4.38 -5.16
N ASN A 176 -2.78 -3.09 -5.41
CA ASN A 176 -1.66 -2.32 -4.87
C ASN A 176 -1.99 -1.89 -3.43
N LEU A 177 -0.95 -1.46 -2.71
CA LEU A 177 -1.04 -1.10 -1.30
C LEU A 177 -0.72 0.38 -1.10
N PHE A 178 -1.54 1.06 -0.30
CA PHE A 178 -1.21 2.31 0.33
C PHE A 178 -0.89 2.04 1.79
N LEU A 179 0.30 2.47 2.20
CA LEU A 179 0.79 2.37 3.57
C LEU A 179 0.86 3.76 4.18
N ALA A 180 0.41 3.92 5.42
CA ALA A 180 0.51 5.20 6.11
C ALA A 180 1.98 5.58 6.26
N LYS A 181 2.38 6.79 5.87
CA LYS A 181 3.78 7.27 5.88
C LYS A 181 4.40 7.26 7.28
N ASN A 182 3.61 7.66 8.27
CA ASN A 182 3.92 7.64 9.69
C ASN A 182 2.91 6.72 10.39
N PRO A 183 3.14 5.40 10.39
CA PRO A 183 2.15 4.44 10.86
C PRO A 183 2.06 4.45 12.38
N VAL A 184 0.85 4.29 12.91
CA VAL A 184 0.64 4.09 14.35
C VAL A 184 0.82 2.60 14.67
N PRO A 185 1.71 2.21 15.59
CA PRO A 185 1.92 0.80 15.93
C PRO A 185 0.67 0.14 16.49
N VAL A 186 0.37 -1.06 16.00
CA VAL A 186 -0.77 -1.88 16.40
C VAL A 186 -0.27 -3.17 17.02
N ARG A 187 -1.11 -3.84 17.82
CA ARG A 187 -0.75 -5.13 18.43
C ARG A 187 -0.40 -6.13 17.33
N CYS A 188 0.72 -6.82 17.47
CA CYS A 188 1.17 -7.82 16.52
C CYS A 188 0.22 -9.03 16.54
N PRO A 189 -0.11 -9.60 15.37
CA PRO A 189 -0.95 -10.79 15.30
C PRO A 189 -0.24 -12.02 15.88
N ILE A 190 1.08 -12.01 15.95
CA ILE A 190 1.89 -13.06 16.57
C ILE A 190 2.60 -12.44 17.76
N ALA A 191 2.43 -13.04 18.94
CA ALA A 191 3.23 -12.70 20.10
C ALA A 191 3.72 -13.93 20.88
N GLY A 192 4.80 -13.78 21.62
CA GLY A 192 5.51 -14.86 22.31
C GLY A 192 7.03 -14.79 22.11
N LYS A 193 7.75 -15.79 22.63
CA LYS A 193 9.17 -16.03 22.36
C LYS A 193 9.37 -17.30 21.54
N PHE A 194 10.06 -17.16 20.43
CA PHE A 194 10.27 -18.26 19.51
C PHE A 194 11.73 -18.37 19.08
N ASN A 195 12.24 -19.59 19.01
CA ASN A 195 13.49 -19.87 18.34
C ASN A 195 13.16 -20.19 16.89
N PHE A 196 13.98 -19.74 15.96
CA PHE A 196 13.65 -19.85 14.55
C PHE A 196 14.77 -20.45 13.70
N THR A 197 14.37 -21.25 12.72
CA THR A 197 15.29 -21.64 11.65
C THR A 197 14.93 -20.87 10.40
N GLN A 198 15.94 -20.40 9.68
CA GLN A 198 15.76 -19.55 8.50
C GLN A 198 16.27 -20.22 7.23
N ARG A 199 15.59 -19.94 6.10
CA ARG A 199 15.97 -20.35 4.75
C ARG A 199 15.64 -19.22 3.78
N GLY A 200 16.49 -18.94 2.80
CA GLY A 200 16.21 -17.91 1.80
C GLY A 200 17.44 -17.27 1.20
N ASP A 201 17.18 -16.32 0.30
CA ASP A 201 18.21 -15.54 -0.39
C ASP A 201 18.80 -14.44 0.48
N ALA A 202 18.01 -13.87 1.41
CA ALA A 202 18.42 -12.79 2.30
C ALA A 202 18.10 -13.14 3.76
N LEU A 203 19.02 -13.87 4.40
CA LEU A 203 18.89 -14.31 5.79
C LEU A 203 19.06 -13.13 6.77
N PHE A 204 18.47 -13.26 7.95
CA PHE A 204 18.80 -12.39 9.07
C PHE A 204 20.22 -12.66 9.52
N GLU A 205 21.00 -11.60 9.64
CA GLU A 205 22.38 -11.61 10.11
C GLU A 205 22.50 -10.72 11.34
N THR A 206 23.46 -11.04 12.22
CA THR A 206 23.78 -10.20 13.38
C THR A 206 24.21 -8.81 12.93
N ARG A 207 23.50 -7.77 13.40
CA ARG A 207 23.79 -6.38 13.04
C ARG A 207 23.82 -5.51 14.28
N ILE A 208 24.88 -4.72 14.43
CA ILE A 208 25.00 -3.76 15.52
C ILE A 208 24.33 -2.46 15.08
N LEU A 209 23.19 -2.15 15.69
CA LEU A 209 22.47 -0.90 15.46
C LEU A 209 23.38 0.30 15.80
N GLY A 210 23.55 1.23 14.85
CA GLY A 210 24.37 2.43 15.05
C GLY A 210 25.88 2.27 14.81
N GLY A 211 26.34 1.11 14.32
CA GLY A 211 27.74 0.90 13.94
C GLY A 211 28.56 0.22 15.04
N VAL A 212 29.67 0.85 15.48
CA VAL A 212 30.49 0.30 16.57
C VAL A 212 29.77 0.50 17.92
N THR A 213 29.74 -0.53 18.75
CA THR A 213 29.20 -0.44 20.12
C THR A 213 29.94 0.66 20.89
N LEU A 214 29.20 1.49 21.64
CA LEU A 214 29.77 2.57 22.46
C LEU A 214 30.72 2.06 23.56
N SER A 215 30.73 0.76 23.83
CA SER A 215 31.62 0.12 24.79
C SER A 215 32.01 -1.28 24.29
N PRO A 216 33.29 -1.70 24.46
CA PRO A 216 33.71 -3.03 24.07
C PRO A 216 32.87 -4.07 24.82
N ARG A 217 32.21 -4.96 24.07
CA ARG A 217 31.44 -6.05 24.67
C ARG A 217 32.38 -6.89 25.54
N PRO A 218 32.05 -7.15 26.82
CA PRO A 218 32.84 -8.06 27.63
C PRO A 218 32.88 -9.43 26.95
N ASN A 219 34.02 -10.13 27.05
CA ASN A 219 34.14 -11.48 26.49
C ASN A 219 33.28 -12.44 27.32
N LEU A 220 32.03 -12.57 26.92
CA LEU A 220 31.00 -13.32 27.62
C LEU A 220 30.94 -14.74 27.07
N TYR A 221 31.16 -15.73 27.93
CA TYR A 221 31.03 -17.13 27.53
C TYR A 221 29.56 -17.56 27.58
N CYS A 222 28.95 -17.73 26.40
CA CYS A 222 27.63 -18.32 26.28
C CYS A 222 27.70 -19.84 26.10
N LYS A 223 26.92 -20.59 26.89
CA LYS A 223 26.86 -22.06 26.80
C LYS A 223 25.96 -22.54 25.66
N GLN A 224 24.90 -21.78 25.37
CA GLN A 224 23.89 -22.14 24.39
C GLN A 224 23.44 -20.89 23.63
N ASN A 225 23.68 -20.89 22.33
CA ASN A 225 23.24 -19.86 21.40
C ASN A 225 22.01 -20.38 20.65
N ILE A 226 20.99 -19.55 20.54
CA ILE A 226 19.78 -19.80 19.77
C ILE A 226 19.44 -18.54 18.99
N SER A 227 18.62 -18.65 17.96
CA SER A 227 17.95 -17.50 17.37
C SER A 227 16.75 -17.11 18.24
N ASP A 228 16.42 -15.82 18.32
CA ASP A 228 15.27 -15.31 19.07
C ASP A 228 14.38 -14.44 18.18
N PHE A 229 13.12 -14.79 18.10
CA PHE A 229 12.05 -13.95 17.61
C PHE A 229 11.10 -13.71 18.78
N SER A 230 11.02 -12.46 19.23
CA SER A 230 10.28 -12.12 20.44
C SER A 230 9.34 -10.93 20.25
N VAL A 231 8.18 -11.03 20.89
CA VAL A 231 7.15 -9.97 20.95
C VAL A 231 6.61 -9.99 22.37
N CYS A 232 7.40 -9.40 23.27
CA CYS A 232 7.17 -9.50 24.71
C CYS A 232 6.93 -8.16 25.38
N ASP A 233 6.82 -7.08 24.59
CA ASP A 233 6.47 -5.78 25.14
C ASP A 233 5.06 -5.81 25.76
N THR A 234 4.83 -4.93 26.73
CA THR A 234 3.56 -4.77 27.45
C THR A 234 2.36 -4.61 26.51
N ASP A 235 2.57 -3.93 25.38
CA ASP A 235 1.56 -3.71 24.36
C ASP A 235 1.61 -4.70 23.19
N GLN A 236 2.65 -5.55 23.13
CA GLN A 236 2.91 -6.49 22.03
C GLN A 236 2.87 -5.83 20.63
N LYS A 237 3.39 -4.60 20.51
CA LYS A 237 3.39 -3.80 19.26
C LYS A 237 4.69 -3.89 18.46
N GLU A 238 5.74 -4.38 19.09
CA GLU A 238 7.09 -4.42 18.54
C GLU A 238 7.61 -5.86 18.48
N VAL A 239 8.22 -6.19 17.35
CA VAL A 239 8.91 -7.45 17.07
C VAL A 239 10.40 -7.21 17.17
N THR A 240 11.07 -8.03 17.97
CA THR A 240 12.51 -8.10 18.09
C THR A 240 13.01 -9.39 17.47
N ILE A 241 14.03 -9.32 16.61
CA ILE A 241 14.66 -10.48 15.99
C ILE A 241 16.16 -10.42 16.26
N ASP A 242 16.70 -11.53 16.75
CA ASP A 242 18.11 -11.80 16.96
C ASP A 242 18.51 -13.10 16.26
N GLU A 243 19.56 -13.04 15.45
CA GLU A 243 20.09 -14.25 14.79
C GLU A 243 20.84 -15.13 15.81
N THR A 244 21.65 -14.50 16.67
CA THR A 244 22.40 -15.18 17.74
C THR A 244 22.10 -14.53 19.10
N TYR A 245 21.16 -15.14 19.82
CA TYR A 245 20.79 -14.82 21.20
C TYR A 245 21.41 -15.82 22.20
N CYS A 246 21.95 -15.31 23.30
CA CYS A 246 22.50 -16.15 24.37
C CYS A 246 21.42 -16.59 25.36
N LEU A 247 21.06 -17.88 25.35
CA LEU A 247 20.05 -18.44 26.26
C LEU A 247 20.57 -18.65 27.70
N SER A 248 21.89 -18.56 27.89
CA SER A 248 22.53 -18.91 29.16
C SER A 248 22.12 -17.97 30.30
N VAL A 249 21.98 -18.54 31.49
CA VAL A 249 21.67 -17.81 32.73
C VAL A 249 22.78 -17.96 33.78
N ASP A 250 22.90 -16.94 34.62
CA ASP A 250 23.74 -16.96 35.81
C ASP A 250 23.17 -17.88 36.90
N TYR A 251 23.93 -18.10 37.97
CA TYR A 251 23.48 -18.85 39.16
C TYR A 251 22.22 -18.28 39.83
N LEU A 252 21.88 -17.00 39.57
CA LEU A 252 20.65 -16.35 40.03
C LEU A 252 19.49 -16.45 39.04
N GLY A 253 19.67 -17.12 37.89
CA GLY A 253 18.65 -17.22 36.84
C GLY A 253 18.47 -15.94 36.01
N ARG A 254 19.43 -15.01 36.06
CA ARG A 254 19.44 -13.79 35.22
C ARG A 254 20.12 -14.09 33.88
N PRO A 255 19.71 -13.44 32.78
CA PRO A 255 20.42 -13.57 31.51
C PRO A 255 21.87 -13.10 31.68
N VAL A 256 22.81 -13.88 31.15
CA VAL A 256 24.25 -13.61 31.22
C VAL A 256 24.61 -12.44 30.29
N ASP A 257 23.91 -12.34 29.15
CA ASP A 257 24.05 -11.25 28.19
C ASP A 257 22.99 -10.17 28.46
N ILE A 258 23.41 -9.12 29.15
CA ILE A 258 22.58 -7.95 29.46
C ILE A 258 22.88 -6.73 28.58
N TYR A 259 23.88 -6.85 27.70
CA TYR A 259 24.37 -5.73 26.88
C TYR A 259 24.06 -5.91 25.40
N SER A 260 23.59 -7.09 24.97
CA SER A 260 23.13 -7.28 23.61
C SER A 260 21.79 -6.58 23.40
N ASP A 261 21.80 -5.60 22.49
CA ASP A 261 20.59 -5.07 21.88
C ASP A 261 20.14 -6.00 20.75
N PRO A 262 18.83 -6.08 20.48
CA PRO A 262 18.32 -6.88 19.41
C PRO A 262 18.76 -6.36 18.03
N ASP A 263 19.08 -7.28 17.12
CA ASP A 263 19.57 -6.99 15.77
C ASP A 263 18.51 -6.21 14.97
N TYR A 264 17.26 -6.67 14.96
CA TYR A 264 16.15 -6.02 14.25
C TYR A 264 15.04 -5.64 15.22
N ARG A 265 14.54 -4.40 15.10
CA ARG A 265 13.36 -3.92 15.80
C ARG A 265 12.35 -3.44 14.78
N MET A 266 11.19 -4.07 14.76
CA MET A 266 10.15 -3.82 13.78
C MET A 266 8.80 -3.59 14.46
N LYS A 267 8.09 -2.52 14.12
CA LYS A 267 6.76 -2.23 14.65
C LYS A 267 5.69 -2.88 13.78
N CYS A 268 4.69 -3.49 14.39
CA CYS A 268 3.54 -4.01 13.65
C CYS A 268 2.62 -2.86 13.25
N ILE A 269 2.27 -2.76 11.97
CA ILE A 269 1.47 -1.64 11.42
C ILE A 269 0.04 -2.06 11.12
N GLY A 270 -0.12 -3.28 10.60
CA GLY A 270 -1.42 -3.81 10.22
C GLY A 270 -1.31 -5.21 9.70
N PHE A 271 -2.37 -5.98 9.89
CA PHE A 271 -2.50 -7.35 9.43
C PHE A 271 -3.91 -7.58 8.88
N TRP A 272 -4.06 -8.52 7.95
CA TRP A 272 -5.37 -8.92 7.42
C TRP A 272 -5.29 -10.30 6.79
N LYS A 273 -6.44 -10.96 6.66
CA LYS A 273 -6.58 -12.21 5.93
C LYS A 273 -7.18 -11.99 4.56
N GLU A 274 -6.62 -12.62 3.54
CA GLU A 274 -7.18 -12.64 2.19
C GLU A 274 -6.84 -13.97 1.50
N ASN A 275 -7.81 -14.56 0.81
CA ASN A 275 -7.62 -15.82 0.07
C ASN A 275 -7.00 -16.94 0.91
N LEU A 276 -7.42 -17.07 2.18
CA LEU A 276 -6.90 -18.01 3.18
C LEU A 276 -5.46 -17.74 3.67
N LYS A 277 -4.77 -16.74 3.11
CA LYS A 277 -3.45 -16.30 3.56
C LYS A 277 -3.58 -15.14 4.54
N SER A 278 -2.74 -15.13 5.57
CA SER A 278 -2.67 -14.05 6.55
C SER A 278 -1.44 -13.20 6.28
N TYR A 279 -1.65 -11.90 6.16
CA TYR A 279 -0.63 -10.92 5.83
C TYR A 279 -0.36 -10.01 7.02
N LEU A 280 0.90 -9.65 7.23
CA LEU A 280 1.35 -8.69 8.23
C LEU A 280 2.31 -7.70 7.57
N ILE A 281 2.13 -6.41 7.85
CA ILE A 281 3.06 -5.37 7.47
C ILE A 281 3.78 -4.87 8.71
N THR A 282 5.11 -4.84 8.65
CA THR A 282 5.97 -4.31 9.70
C THR A 282 6.73 -3.08 9.24
N TYR A 283 7.10 -2.23 10.20
CA TYR A 283 7.88 -1.00 10.01
C TYR A 283 9.24 -1.14 10.69
N ASP A 284 10.33 -1.04 9.94
CA ASP A 284 11.67 -0.83 10.49
C ASP A 284 12.08 0.63 10.23
N GLU A 285 12.32 1.39 11.30
CA GLU A 285 12.77 2.78 11.21
C GLU A 285 14.19 2.90 10.64
N LEU A 286 14.99 1.85 10.82
CA LEU A 286 16.41 1.81 10.47
C LEU A 286 16.66 1.24 9.06
N ASP A 287 15.65 0.64 8.41
CA ASP A 287 15.78 0.14 7.05
C ASP A 287 15.86 1.32 6.05
N PRO A 288 16.98 1.50 5.33
CA PRO A 288 17.19 2.65 4.45
C PRO A 288 16.39 2.58 3.15
N TYR A 289 15.89 1.40 2.74
CA TYR A 289 15.27 1.22 1.43
C TYR A 289 13.78 1.55 1.44
N SER A 290 13.00 0.70 2.10
CA SER A 290 11.54 0.78 2.04
C SER A 290 10.90 1.04 3.39
N LYS A 291 11.60 0.79 4.51
CA LYS A 291 11.07 0.81 5.88
C LYS A 291 9.92 -0.14 6.16
N TYR A 292 9.20 -0.61 5.15
CA TYR A 292 8.08 -1.53 5.27
C TYR A 292 8.46 -2.90 4.76
N ARG A 293 8.11 -3.94 5.51
CA ARG A 293 8.25 -5.33 5.08
C ARG A 293 6.91 -6.02 5.15
N CYS A 294 6.60 -6.80 4.12
CA CYS A 294 5.42 -7.64 4.11
C CYS A 294 5.77 -9.06 4.54
N TRP A 295 4.87 -9.66 5.31
CA TRP A 295 5.01 -11.00 5.85
C TRP A 295 3.76 -11.80 5.54
N VAL A 296 3.94 -13.05 5.12
CA VAL A 296 2.87 -14.05 5.08
C VAL A 296 3.10 -14.98 6.26
N TYR A 297 2.07 -15.21 7.08
CA TYR A 297 2.21 -16.04 8.27
C TYR A 297 1.07 -17.04 8.43
N GLN A 298 1.36 -18.15 9.09
CA GLN A 298 0.39 -19.19 9.41
C GLN A 298 0.83 -19.96 10.64
N ARG A 299 -0.15 -20.35 11.46
CA ARG A 299 0.09 -21.28 12.56
C ARG A 299 0.13 -22.72 12.03
N ALA A 300 1.23 -23.42 12.28
CA ALA A 300 1.38 -24.84 11.93
C ALA A 300 0.87 -25.74 13.06
N ASP A 301 1.31 -25.47 14.30
CA ASP A 301 0.91 -26.20 15.51
C ASP A 301 0.55 -25.23 16.65
N LEU A 302 0.22 -25.76 17.83
CA LEU A 302 -0.04 -24.92 18.99
C LEU A 302 1.17 -24.02 19.33
N ASN A 303 2.38 -24.55 19.20
CA ASN A 303 3.61 -23.88 19.63
C ASN A 303 4.56 -23.56 18.46
N ARG A 304 4.08 -23.71 17.21
CA ARG A 304 4.89 -23.55 15.99
C ARG A 304 4.20 -22.65 14.97
N ILE A 305 4.94 -21.67 14.47
CA ILE A 305 4.45 -20.65 13.54
C ILE A 305 5.43 -20.53 12.36
N LEU A 306 4.88 -20.50 11.15
CA LEU A 306 5.65 -20.32 9.92
C LEU A 306 5.43 -18.91 9.41
N MET A 307 6.50 -18.24 8.99
CA MET A 307 6.42 -16.92 8.36
C MET A 307 7.36 -16.82 7.18
N SER A 308 6.97 -16.06 6.16
CA SER A 308 7.80 -15.68 5.02
C SER A 308 7.80 -14.17 4.88
N GLN A 309 8.99 -13.58 4.83
CA GLN A 309 9.20 -12.15 4.56
C GLN A 309 9.32 -11.91 3.05
N ALA A 310 8.65 -10.89 2.54
CA ALA A 310 8.77 -10.44 1.16
C ALA A 310 10.04 -9.60 0.92
N VAL A 311 10.49 -9.53 -0.33
CA VAL A 311 11.64 -8.70 -0.74
C VAL A 311 11.39 -7.20 -0.54
N GLY A 312 10.12 -6.76 -0.53
CA GLY A 312 9.74 -5.36 -0.43
C GLY A 312 8.53 -5.09 0.47
N PRO A 313 7.91 -3.91 0.31
CA PRO A 313 6.80 -3.45 1.15
C PRO A 313 5.45 -4.10 0.80
N PHE A 314 5.42 -4.99 -0.20
CA PHE A 314 4.23 -5.71 -0.63
C PHE A 314 4.53 -7.22 -0.70
N CYS A 315 3.53 -8.05 -0.42
CA CYS A 315 3.62 -9.49 -0.60
C CYS A 315 3.15 -9.85 -2.02
N ASP A 316 3.88 -10.74 -2.68
CA ASP A 316 3.43 -11.30 -3.95
C ASP A 316 2.23 -12.24 -3.74
N LEU A 317 1.44 -12.46 -4.77
CA LEU A 317 0.34 -13.43 -4.75
C LEU A 317 0.86 -14.87 -4.70
N GLN A 318 2.02 -15.12 -5.32
CA GLN A 318 2.66 -16.44 -5.35
C GLN A 318 3.33 -16.78 -4.01
N GLN A 319 3.65 -15.78 -3.19
CA GLN A 319 4.31 -15.98 -1.91
C GLN A 319 3.43 -16.78 -0.94
N ASP A 320 3.99 -17.83 -0.38
CA ASP A 320 3.42 -18.66 0.69
C ASP A 320 4.31 -18.60 1.95
N VAL A 321 3.84 -19.18 3.06
CA VAL A 321 4.57 -19.19 4.34
C VAL A 321 5.90 -19.94 4.29
N THR A 322 6.07 -20.84 3.33
CA THR A 322 7.32 -21.58 3.10
C THR A 322 8.19 -20.95 2.01
N SER A 323 7.71 -19.93 1.32
CA SER A 323 8.44 -19.29 0.22
C SER A 323 9.68 -18.58 0.74
N TYR A 324 10.81 -18.81 0.08
CA TYR A 324 12.11 -18.32 0.53
C TYR A 324 12.95 -17.67 -0.58
N ASN A 325 12.51 -17.74 -1.84
CA ASN A 325 13.24 -17.24 -3.00
C ASN A 325 12.62 -15.97 -3.60
N TYR A 326 13.46 -15.11 -4.19
CA TYR A 326 13.02 -13.90 -4.88
C TYR A 326 12.07 -14.19 -6.06
N THR A 327 12.17 -15.37 -6.67
CA THR A 327 11.31 -15.80 -7.79
C THR A 327 9.85 -15.91 -7.39
N GLU A 328 9.59 -16.22 -6.12
CA GLU A 328 8.25 -16.31 -5.53
C GLU A 328 7.85 -14.99 -4.82
N GLY A 329 8.71 -13.97 -4.86
CA GLY A 329 8.53 -12.69 -4.18
C GLY A 329 8.94 -12.69 -2.70
N ALA A 330 9.56 -13.77 -2.21
CA ALA A 330 10.04 -13.90 -0.84
C ALA A 330 11.54 -13.61 -0.71
N ALA A 331 11.97 -13.19 0.46
CA ALA A 331 13.37 -12.96 0.82
C ALA A 331 13.90 -14.03 1.79
N VAL A 332 13.09 -14.35 2.82
CA VAL A 332 13.43 -15.33 3.85
C VAL A 332 12.17 -15.98 4.41
N ALA A 333 12.22 -17.29 4.60
CA ALA A 333 11.24 -18.04 5.39
C ALA A 333 11.83 -18.38 6.75
N ILE A 334 11.05 -18.17 7.81
CA ILE A 334 11.37 -18.53 9.17
C ILE A 334 10.35 -19.54 9.71
N ASP A 335 10.87 -20.60 10.32
CA ASP A 335 10.10 -21.62 11.01
C ASP A 335 10.38 -21.49 12.50
N MET A 336 9.36 -21.07 13.24
CA MET A 336 9.47 -20.58 14.60
C MET A 336 8.81 -21.55 15.57
N GLN A 337 9.53 -21.92 16.63
CA GLN A 337 9.06 -22.82 17.68
C GLN A 337 9.17 -22.11 19.04
N GLU A 338 8.14 -22.23 19.87
CA GLU A 338 8.11 -21.57 21.18
C GLU A 338 9.18 -22.16 22.13
N TYR A 339 9.87 -21.31 22.89
CA TYR A 339 10.85 -21.74 23.90
C TYR A 339 10.77 -20.98 25.24
N GLU A 340 9.60 -20.41 25.58
CA GLU A 340 9.43 -19.62 26.81
C GLU A 340 9.90 -20.38 28.07
N ARG A 341 10.70 -19.70 28.92
CA ARG A 341 11.15 -20.24 30.21
C ARG A 341 10.08 -20.03 31.27
N GLU A 342 10.07 -20.86 32.32
CA GLU A 342 9.10 -20.77 33.43
C GLU A 342 8.98 -19.39 34.09
N ARG A 343 10.05 -18.57 34.04
CA ARG A 343 10.09 -17.22 34.64
C ARG A 343 9.98 -16.08 33.64
N ASP A 344 9.97 -16.37 32.35
CA ASP A 344 9.73 -15.36 31.34
C ASP A 344 8.24 -14.95 31.39
N LYS A 345 7.94 -13.70 31.03
CA LYS A 345 6.58 -13.15 31.02
C LYS A 345 6.26 -12.68 29.62
N CYS A 346 6.03 -13.61 28.70
CA CYS A 346 5.78 -13.33 27.30
C CYS A 346 4.63 -14.20 26.77
N PRO A 347 3.38 -13.86 27.10
CA PRO A 347 2.23 -14.68 26.76
C PRO A 347 2.07 -14.80 25.24
N MET A 348 1.86 -16.03 24.77
CA MET A 348 1.56 -16.29 23.38
C MET A 348 0.29 -15.58 22.92
N HIS A 349 0.34 -15.00 21.73
CA HIS A 349 -0.83 -14.47 21.04
C HIS A 349 -0.79 -14.89 19.57
N PHE A 350 -1.95 -15.26 19.03
CA PHE A 350 -2.11 -15.54 17.61
C PHE A 350 -3.48 -15.03 17.13
N ASP A 351 -3.45 -14.15 16.13
CA ASP A 351 -4.60 -13.67 15.37
C ASP A 351 -4.35 -13.95 13.89
N ASP A 352 -5.33 -14.52 13.19
CA ASP A 352 -5.21 -14.84 11.77
C ASP A 352 -5.58 -13.66 10.85
N GLY A 353 -6.04 -12.54 11.39
CA GLY A 353 -6.42 -11.35 10.65
C GLY A 353 -7.77 -11.42 9.95
N SER A 354 -8.63 -12.37 10.33
CA SER A 354 -9.99 -12.47 9.77
C SER A 354 -10.85 -11.23 10.10
N ASN A 355 -10.65 -10.62 11.27
CA ASN A 355 -11.31 -9.37 11.65
C ASN A 355 -10.30 -8.36 12.24
N PRO A 356 -9.64 -7.56 11.39
CA PRO A 356 -8.59 -6.63 11.81
C PRO A 356 -9.09 -5.41 12.61
N TRP A 357 -10.41 -5.21 12.70
CA TRP A 357 -11.01 -4.07 13.41
C TRP A 357 -11.42 -4.41 14.84
N LEU A 358 -11.31 -5.68 15.23
CA LEU A 358 -11.62 -6.10 16.58
C LEU A 358 -10.51 -5.58 17.52
N GLN A 359 -10.86 -4.71 18.45
CA GLN A 359 -9.92 -4.27 19.49
C GLN A 359 -9.71 -5.42 20.49
N SER A 360 -8.60 -6.14 20.38
CA SER A 360 -8.19 -7.13 21.38
C SER A 360 -7.43 -6.42 22.50
N GLU A 361 -8.15 -5.95 23.51
CA GLU A 361 -7.50 -5.42 24.72
C GLU A 361 -6.57 -6.47 25.36
N ASN A 362 -5.48 -6.00 25.98
CA ASN A 362 -4.45 -6.82 26.65
C ASN A 362 -4.92 -7.40 27.99
N TYR A 363 -6.11 -7.98 28.07
CA TYR A 363 -6.53 -8.65 29.29
C TYR A 363 -6.08 -10.12 29.28
N ILE A 364 -5.37 -10.50 30.34
CA ILE A 364 -5.15 -11.91 30.68
C ILE A 364 -6.54 -12.53 30.87
N LYS A 365 -6.89 -13.53 30.05
CA LYS A 365 -8.12 -14.31 30.26
C LYS A 365 -7.94 -15.18 31.49
N ILE A 366 -8.37 -14.69 32.65
CA ILE A 366 -8.44 -15.50 33.87
C ILE A 366 -9.65 -16.43 33.73
N PHE A 367 -9.39 -17.71 33.49
CA PHE A 367 -10.43 -18.72 33.50
C PHE A 367 -10.81 -19.04 34.95
N HIS A 368 -11.99 -18.62 35.37
CA HIS A 368 -12.56 -19.02 36.65
C HIS A 368 -13.14 -20.43 36.50
N TYR A 369 -12.44 -21.43 37.04
CA TYR A 369 -13.00 -22.77 37.19
C TYR A 369 -13.96 -22.77 38.39
N GLY A 370 -15.27 -22.69 38.11
CA GLY A 370 -16.29 -22.97 39.11
C GLY A 370 -16.33 -24.45 39.40
N PHE A 371 -15.82 -24.88 40.55
CA PHE A 371 -16.15 -26.19 41.11
C PHE A 371 -17.67 -26.21 41.35
N TRP A 372 -18.39 -27.03 40.58
CA TRP A 372 -19.79 -27.35 40.87
C TRP A 372 -19.83 -28.23 42.13
N GLY A 373 -19.65 -27.59 43.28
CA GLY A 373 -19.93 -28.17 44.58
C GLY A 373 -21.43 -28.31 44.73
N VAL A 374 -21.94 -29.52 44.51
CA VAL A 374 -23.29 -29.93 44.89
C VAL A 374 -23.38 -29.81 46.41
N SER A 375 -23.91 -28.70 46.93
CA SER A 375 -24.33 -28.54 48.33
C SER A 375 -25.07 -27.22 48.50
N GLY A 376 -26.40 -27.26 48.59
CA GLY A 376 -27.18 -26.09 48.98
C GLY A 376 -28.62 -26.16 48.51
N ALA A 377 -29.44 -26.93 49.21
CA ALA A 377 -30.88 -26.96 49.04
C ALA A 377 -31.46 -25.53 49.13
N GLN A 378 -32.05 -25.06 48.03
CA GLN A 378 -32.99 -23.95 48.07
C GLN A 378 -34.40 -24.51 47.90
N SER A 379 -35.20 -24.34 48.94
CA SER A 379 -36.63 -24.60 48.95
C SER A 379 -37.32 -23.74 47.89
N MET A 380 -37.78 -24.37 46.80
CA MET A 380 -38.82 -23.79 45.96
C MET A 380 -40.17 -24.35 46.38
N SER A 381 -40.91 -23.53 47.11
CA SER A 381 -42.34 -23.70 47.37
C SER A 381 -43.12 -23.55 46.06
N CYS A 382 -43.48 -24.66 45.42
CA CYS A 382 -44.45 -24.70 44.34
C CYS A 382 -45.86 -24.83 44.89
N THR A 383 -46.61 -23.73 44.95
CA THR A 383 -48.07 -23.77 45.06
C THR A 383 -48.67 -24.15 43.72
N LEU A 384 -49.10 -25.41 43.60
CA LEU A 384 -49.83 -25.96 42.45
C LEU A 384 -51.29 -25.48 42.49
N TYR A 385 -51.65 -24.55 41.59
CA TYR A 385 -53.02 -24.40 41.12
C TYR A 385 -53.27 -25.44 40.02
N VAL A 386 -53.76 -26.61 40.41
CA VAL A 386 -54.42 -27.54 39.48
C VAL A 386 -55.87 -27.63 39.92
N SER A 387 -56.73 -26.91 39.24
CA SER A 387 -58.17 -27.10 39.30
C SER A 387 -58.77 -26.86 37.93
N ILE A 388 -59.27 -27.96 37.36
CA ILE A 388 -60.46 -28.03 36.51
C ILE A 388 -60.26 -27.66 35.03
N VAL A 389 -59.74 -28.63 34.27
CA VAL A 389 -60.41 -29.05 33.02
C VAL A 389 -60.61 -30.56 33.09
N LEU A 390 -61.75 -30.91 33.67
CA LEU A 390 -62.37 -32.23 33.66
C LEU A 390 -62.57 -32.73 32.22
N ILE A 391 -62.46 -34.05 32.06
CA ILE A 391 -63.35 -34.87 31.25
C ILE A 391 -63.42 -34.51 29.76
N SER A 392 -62.59 -35.16 28.95
CA SER A 392 -62.93 -35.39 27.53
C SER A 392 -62.23 -36.58 26.84
N LEU A 393 -61.35 -37.33 27.49
CA LEU A 393 -60.60 -38.41 26.82
C LEU A 393 -60.74 -39.80 27.46
N ILE A 394 -61.90 -40.08 28.06
CA ILE A 394 -62.35 -41.46 28.32
C ILE A 394 -63.77 -41.61 27.77
N ARG A 395 -63.86 -41.80 26.44
CA ARG A 395 -64.90 -42.56 25.72
C ARG A 395 -64.65 -42.44 24.21
N CYS A 396 -64.60 -43.60 23.53
CA CYS A 396 -64.29 -43.85 22.11
C CYS A 396 -62.79 -43.70 21.82
N LEU A 397 -62.01 -44.75 21.54
CA LEU A 397 -62.24 -45.99 20.80
C LEU A 397 -61.32 -47.09 21.37
#